data_AF-A0A1H2ZSN4-F1
#
_entry.id   AF-A0A1H2ZSN4-F1
#
_cell.length_a   1.000
_cell.length_b   1.000
_cell.length_c   1.000
_cell.angle_alpha   90.00
_cell.angle_beta   90.00
_cell.angle_gamma   90.00
#
_symmetry.space_group_name_H-M   'P 1'
#
loop_
_entity.id
_entity.type
_entity.pdbx_description
1 polymer ?
#
loop_
_entity_poly.entity_id
_entity_poly.type
_entity_poly.pdbx_seq_one_letter_code
_entity_poly.pdbx_strand_id
1 'polypeptide(L)'
;MSNALRIKAIDALLPQTQCGKCGHPGCKPYAEGIAAGEAINKCPPGGQATVEALAELLQRPTLPLAESPVPAQIAFIREAECIGCTKCIQACPVDAISGAAKLMHTVIAAECSGCDLCVAPCPVDCIDILPLADTAAQAQRARADQFRRRFEARNARLARDDARRQAERQARARPSAAASDHAPVQSAIERVRAQQAAAAPANDYQKRLKIEASMARVALSKAEKQLAARGTPELQAQVAELRSAAEAAQAALVAAEAPPGASAAGVGDDREALLKKAKIAAAMSRAQLSKAQKAFGEAPTAGQQAQLAELQAAACQAQAHLDACQGTIEAPLTPGEQALKQAKIAYRSARDAVREADDKGAAESLRQALLASLSAAEQALHAAEAACGKPAPELLRTEKRPIDPALRALKTELAYARAEVSKLQRRVPLDEAALERARTRLAEAQRQVDAHARD
;
A
#
# COMPACT_ATOMS: atom_id res chain seq x y z
N MET A 1 18.89 20.10 -41.33
CA MET A 1 18.49 18.87 -40.61
C MET A 1 17.03 18.98 -40.22
N SER A 2 16.23 17.92 -40.37
CA SER A 2 14.88 17.90 -39.80
C SER A 2 14.96 18.03 -38.27
N ASN A 3 13.91 18.56 -37.63
CA ASN A 3 13.91 18.77 -36.18
C ASN A 3 14.15 17.45 -35.42
N ALA A 4 13.55 16.35 -35.90
CA ALA A 4 13.77 15.01 -35.34
C ALA A 4 15.24 14.54 -35.44
N LEU A 5 15.91 14.79 -36.58
CA LEU A 5 17.33 14.45 -36.75
C LEU A 5 18.22 15.31 -35.85
N ARG A 6 17.88 16.59 -35.65
CA ARG A 6 18.59 17.48 -34.74
C ARG A 6 18.49 17.01 -33.29
N ILE A 7 17.28 16.68 -32.83
CA ILE A 7 17.06 16.15 -31.46
C ILE A 7 17.88 14.87 -31.25
N LYS A 8 17.86 13.95 -32.22
CA LYS A 8 18.64 12.71 -32.15
C LYS A 8 20.14 12.96 -32.06
N ALA A 9 20.67 13.92 -32.82
CA ALA A 9 22.08 14.28 -32.79
C ALA A 9 22.48 14.92 -31.45
N ILE A 10 21.63 15.79 -30.89
CA ILE A 10 21.84 16.39 -29.56
C ILE A 10 21.82 15.31 -28.48
N ASP A 11 20.80 14.45 -28.48
CA ASP A 11 20.67 13.37 -27.49
C ASP A 11 21.88 12.43 -27.51
N ALA A 12 22.46 12.17 -28.68
CA ALA A 12 23.66 11.36 -28.82
C ALA A 12 24.92 11.94 -28.15
N LEU A 13 24.99 13.26 -27.95
CA LEU A 13 26.11 13.92 -27.27
C LEU A 13 25.94 14.01 -25.75
N LEU A 14 24.74 13.74 -25.23
CA LEU A 14 24.46 13.78 -23.80
C LEU A 14 25.06 12.54 -23.10
N PRO A 15 25.40 12.64 -21.79
CA PRO A 15 26.02 11.54 -21.05
C PRO A 15 25.07 10.37 -20.73
N GLN A 16 23.78 10.49 -21.07
CA GLN A 16 22.76 9.45 -20.91
C GLN A 16 22.59 8.90 -19.49
N THR A 17 22.88 9.71 -18.47
CA THR A 17 22.73 9.32 -17.06
C THR A 17 21.27 9.26 -16.60
N GLN A 18 20.36 10.01 -17.25
CA GLN A 18 18.94 10.13 -16.88
C GLN A 18 18.70 10.65 -15.45
N CYS A 19 19.65 11.38 -14.87
CA CYS A 19 19.58 11.85 -13.47
C CYS A 19 18.64 13.03 -13.23
N GLY A 20 18.30 13.79 -14.26
CA GLY A 20 17.43 14.97 -14.17
C GLY A 20 17.99 16.20 -13.44
N LYS A 21 19.31 16.23 -13.14
CA LYS A 21 19.98 17.36 -12.50
C LYS A 21 19.90 18.67 -13.30
N CYS A 22 19.67 18.58 -14.61
CA CYS A 22 19.47 19.75 -15.49
C CYS A 22 18.05 20.35 -15.44
N GLY A 23 17.15 19.81 -14.60
CA GLY A 23 15.75 20.22 -14.50
C GLY A 23 14.80 19.50 -15.47
N HIS A 24 15.31 18.61 -16.32
CA HIS A 24 14.52 17.79 -17.24
C HIS A 24 14.38 16.35 -16.72
N PRO A 25 13.29 15.61 -17.02
CA PRO A 25 13.11 14.25 -16.52
C PRO A 25 14.04 13.20 -17.15
N GLY A 26 14.84 13.57 -18.15
CA GLY A 26 15.81 12.70 -18.81
C GLY A 26 16.64 13.44 -19.87
N CYS A 27 17.55 12.73 -20.52
CA CYS A 27 18.43 13.32 -21.54
C CYS A 27 17.67 13.73 -22.81
N LYS A 28 16.74 12.89 -23.29
CA LYS A 28 15.96 13.20 -24.50
C LYS A 28 15.08 14.46 -24.35
N PRO A 29 14.32 14.66 -23.27
CA PRO A 29 13.59 15.91 -23.04
C PRO A 29 14.50 17.15 -23.03
N TYR A 30 15.70 17.04 -22.46
CA TYR A 30 16.67 18.13 -22.53
C TYR A 30 17.17 18.38 -23.97
N ALA A 31 17.38 17.32 -24.75
CA ALA A 31 17.71 17.44 -26.17
C ALA A 31 16.61 18.12 -26.99
N GLU A 32 15.34 17.83 -26.68
CA GLU A 32 14.17 18.50 -27.25
C GLU A 32 14.15 19.99 -26.88
N GLY A 33 14.42 20.33 -25.62
CA GLY A 33 14.54 21.70 -25.15
C GLY A 33 15.67 22.47 -25.86
N ILE A 34 16.86 21.87 -25.98
CA ILE A 34 17.98 22.46 -26.73
C ILE A 34 17.59 22.69 -28.20
N ALA A 35 16.93 21.73 -28.84
CA ALA A 35 16.47 21.87 -30.22
C ALA A 35 15.44 23.00 -30.37
N ALA A 36 14.66 23.29 -29.32
CA ALA A 36 13.73 24.41 -29.22
C ALA A 36 14.38 25.75 -28.82
N GLY A 37 15.69 25.79 -28.61
CA GLY A 37 16.45 27.02 -28.32
C GLY A 37 16.90 27.19 -26.87
N GLU A 38 16.66 26.21 -26.00
CA GLU A 38 17.14 26.22 -24.61
C GLU A 38 18.68 26.30 -24.52
N ALA A 39 19.19 26.68 -23.35
CA ALA A 39 20.61 26.77 -23.06
C ALA A 39 21.29 25.38 -23.01
N ILE A 40 22.47 25.29 -23.64
CA ILE A 40 23.26 24.05 -23.81
C ILE A 40 24.16 23.71 -22.62
N ASN A 41 24.21 24.56 -21.59
CA ASN A 41 25.16 24.52 -20.48
C ASN A 41 24.55 24.02 -19.16
N LYS A 42 23.41 23.33 -19.20
CA LYS A 42 22.66 22.91 -17.99
C LYS A 42 22.96 21.49 -17.52
N CYS A 43 23.92 20.77 -18.10
CA CYS A 43 24.17 19.36 -17.80
C CYS A 43 25.40 19.14 -16.90
N PRO A 44 25.25 19.15 -15.55
CA PRO A 44 26.35 18.86 -14.63
C PRO A 44 27.15 17.58 -14.91
N PRO A 45 26.54 16.40 -15.20
CA PRO A 45 27.30 15.18 -15.45
C PRO A 45 28.01 15.16 -16.81
N GLY A 46 27.55 15.97 -17.77
CA GLY A 46 28.23 16.12 -19.07
C GLY A 46 29.45 17.03 -18.97
N GLY A 47 29.43 17.98 -18.04
CA GLY A 47 30.51 18.93 -17.82
C GLY A 47 30.72 19.85 -19.03
N GLN A 48 31.84 20.57 -19.02
CA GLN A 48 32.17 21.54 -20.06
C GLN A 48 32.35 20.88 -21.44
N ALA A 49 32.89 19.66 -21.49
CA ALA A 49 33.11 18.92 -22.74
C ALA A 49 31.80 18.66 -23.50
N THR A 50 30.70 18.34 -22.81
CA THR A 50 29.38 18.20 -23.47
C THR A 50 28.89 19.54 -24.00
N VAL A 51 29.13 20.64 -23.29
CA VAL A 51 28.73 21.99 -23.76
C VAL A 51 29.47 22.37 -25.04
N GLU A 52 30.77 22.10 -25.10
CA GLU A 52 31.60 22.35 -26.28
C GLU A 52 31.14 21.54 -27.49
N ALA A 53 30.92 20.23 -27.30
CA ALA A 53 30.42 19.36 -28.37
C ALA A 53 29.03 19.80 -28.88
N LEU A 54 28.14 20.24 -27.98
CA LEU A 54 26.83 20.78 -28.34
C LEU A 54 26.93 22.13 -29.07
N ALA A 55 27.83 23.01 -28.63
CA ALA A 55 28.09 24.30 -29.25
C ALA A 55 28.60 24.11 -30.69
N GLU A 56 29.52 23.18 -30.89
CA GLU A 56 30.04 22.80 -32.21
C GLU A 56 28.92 22.23 -33.11
N LEU A 57 28.16 21.24 -32.62
CA LEU A 57 27.06 20.63 -33.37
C LEU A 57 26.00 21.65 -33.81
N LEU A 58 25.69 22.62 -32.94
CA LEU A 58 24.64 23.61 -33.17
C LEU A 58 25.16 24.91 -33.79
N GLN A 59 26.47 25.04 -34.00
CA GLN A 59 27.14 26.27 -34.44
C GLN A 59 26.75 27.48 -33.56
N ARG A 60 26.78 27.28 -32.23
CA ARG A 60 26.48 28.30 -31.21
C ARG A 60 27.76 28.65 -30.43
N PRO A 61 27.84 29.84 -29.82
CA PRO A 61 28.95 30.15 -28.92
C PRO A 61 28.95 29.19 -27.72
N THR A 62 30.14 28.76 -27.32
CA THR A 62 30.36 27.97 -26.10
C THR A 62 30.02 28.81 -24.87
N LEU A 63 29.20 28.27 -23.98
CA LEU A 63 28.87 28.88 -22.70
C LEU A 63 29.62 28.18 -21.56
N PRO A 64 29.93 28.86 -20.45
CA PRO A 64 30.40 28.18 -19.25
C PRO A 64 29.28 27.32 -18.67
N LEU A 65 29.63 26.16 -18.11
CA LEU A 65 28.69 25.28 -17.41
C LEU A 65 27.93 26.07 -16.31
N ALA A 66 26.60 25.97 -16.30
CA ALA A 66 25.75 26.75 -15.40
C ALA A 66 25.86 26.30 -13.94
N GLU A 67 26.09 25.01 -13.72
CA GLU A 67 26.25 24.39 -12.41
C GLU A 67 27.61 23.71 -12.29
N SER A 68 28.03 23.39 -11.07
CA SER A 68 29.31 22.69 -10.87
C SER A 68 29.27 21.29 -11.52
N PRO A 69 30.37 20.86 -12.16
CA PRO A 69 30.43 19.55 -12.79
C PRO A 69 30.27 18.44 -11.74
N VAL A 70 29.50 17.42 -12.08
CA VAL A 70 29.34 16.22 -11.23
C VAL A 70 30.29 15.16 -11.77
N PRO A 71 31.22 14.63 -10.95
CA PRO A 71 32.14 13.59 -11.40
C PRO A 71 31.39 12.31 -11.77
N ALA A 72 32.01 11.50 -12.62
CA ALA A 72 31.50 10.17 -12.94
C ALA A 72 31.49 9.33 -11.66
N GLN A 73 30.40 8.59 -11.44
CA GLN A 73 30.15 7.91 -10.17
C GLN A 73 29.33 6.64 -10.42
N ILE A 74 29.30 5.75 -9.43
CA ILE A 74 28.51 4.52 -9.43
C ILE A 74 27.81 4.35 -8.09
N ALA A 75 26.64 3.71 -8.12
CA ALA A 75 25.98 3.29 -6.90
C ALA A 75 26.65 2.01 -6.36
N PHE A 76 26.75 1.91 -5.04
CA PHE A 76 27.23 0.75 -4.32
C PHE A 76 26.22 0.40 -3.23
N ILE A 77 25.72 -0.83 -3.23
CA ILE A 77 24.74 -1.28 -2.23
C ILE A 77 25.51 -2.08 -1.18
N ARG A 78 25.39 -1.70 0.09
CA ARG A 78 25.93 -2.48 1.21
C ARG A 78 25.03 -3.69 1.41
N GLU A 79 25.43 -4.85 0.87
CA GLU A 79 24.57 -6.04 0.83
C GLU A 79 24.10 -6.51 2.22
N ALA A 80 24.95 -6.34 3.24
CA ALA A 80 24.65 -6.72 4.62
C ALA A 80 23.49 -5.93 5.26
N GLU A 81 23.22 -4.72 4.78
CA GLU A 81 22.14 -3.85 5.28
C GLU A 81 20.88 -3.91 4.40
N CYS A 82 20.99 -4.50 3.21
CA CYS A 82 19.91 -4.55 2.25
C CYS A 82 18.81 -5.53 2.69
N ILE A 83 17.61 -5.01 2.94
CA ILE A 83 16.44 -5.83 3.33
C ILE A 83 15.65 -6.43 2.16
N GLY A 84 16.10 -6.26 0.93
CA GLY A 84 15.42 -6.82 -0.23
C GLY A 84 14.08 -6.16 -0.60
N CYS A 85 13.91 -4.85 -0.39
CA CYS A 85 12.62 -4.14 -0.61
C CYS A 85 12.24 -3.87 -2.07
N THR A 86 13.16 -4.01 -3.02
CA THR A 86 13.00 -3.80 -4.49
C THR A 86 12.71 -2.36 -4.97
N LYS A 87 12.59 -1.38 -4.07
CA LYS A 87 12.36 0.04 -4.45
C LYS A 87 13.48 0.61 -5.32
N CYS A 88 14.72 0.24 -5.06
CA CYS A 88 15.88 0.68 -5.84
C CYS A 88 15.86 0.15 -7.28
N ILE A 89 15.45 -1.11 -7.50
CA ILE A 89 15.26 -1.68 -8.85
C ILE A 89 14.23 -0.86 -9.63
N GLN A 90 13.11 -0.54 -8.99
CA GLN A 90 12.04 0.24 -9.63
C GLN A 90 12.48 1.66 -10.00
N ALA A 91 13.39 2.26 -9.21
CA ALA A 91 13.92 3.59 -9.48
C ALA A 91 15.05 3.62 -10.52
N CYS A 92 15.76 2.50 -10.74
CA CYS A 92 16.91 2.46 -11.62
C CYS A 92 16.50 2.64 -13.10
N PRO A 93 16.91 3.72 -13.80
CA PRO A 93 16.49 3.98 -15.17
C PRO A 93 17.11 3.02 -16.19
N VAL A 94 18.25 2.40 -15.87
CA VAL A 94 19.00 1.52 -16.78
C VAL A 94 18.99 0.06 -16.32
N ASP A 95 18.17 -0.30 -15.32
CA ASP A 95 18.12 -1.65 -14.74
C ASP A 95 19.52 -2.20 -14.38
N ALA A 96 20.36 -1.40 -13.73
CA ALA A 96 21.72 -1.78 -13.31
C ALA A 96 21.76 -2.53 -11.96
N ILE A 97 20.63 -2.63 -11.26
CA ILE A 97 20.55 -3.27 -9.95
C ILE A 97 19.98 -4.68 -10.14
N SER A 98 20.69 -5.68 -9.62
CA SER A 98 20.27 -7.08 -9.63
C SER A 98 19.87 -7.52 -8.22
N GLY A 99 18.83 -8.34 -8.12
CA GLY A 99 18.30 -8.89 -6.88
C GLY A 99 16.83 -9.24 -6.99
N ALA A 100 16.22 -9.65 -5.88
CA ALA A 100 14.81 -10.04 -5.83
C ALA A 100 14.18 -9.67 -4.48
N ALA A 101 12.86 -9.80 -4.39
CA ALA A 101 12.13 -9.50 -3.17
C ALA A 101 12.65 -10.37 -2.00
N LYS A 102 12.96 -9.73 -0.88
CA LYS A 102 13.51 -10.35 0.34
C LYS A 102 14.91 -10.96 0.17
N LEU A 103 15.60 -10.66 -0.92
CA LEU A 103 17.00 -11.04 -1.16
C LEU A 103 17.86 -9.78 -1.31
N MET A 104 19.15 -9.90 -1.02
CA MET A 104 20.10 -8.80 -1.13
C MET A 104 20.20 -8.32 -2.58
N HIS A 105 20.35 -7.00 -2.75
CA HIS A 105 20.53 -6.38 -4.04
C HIS A 105 21.99 -5.97 -4.22
N THR A 106 22.47 -6.01 -5.46
CA THR A 106 23.82 -5.55 -5.81
C THR A 106 23.78 -4.76 -7.13
N VAL A 107 24.78 -3.91 -7.34
CA VAL A 107 24.87 -3.05 -8.53
C VAL A 107 25.83 -3.68 -9.53
N ILE A 108 25.37 -3.86 -10.77
CA ILE A 108 26.23 -4.24 -11.88
C ILE A 108 26.96 -2.97 -12.34
N ALA A 109 28.19 -2.76 -11.86
CA ALA A 109 28.97 -1.55 -12.13
C ALA A 109 29.15 -1.26 -13.63
N ALA A 110 29.18 -2.30 -14.47
CA ALA A 110 29.25 -2.18 -15.93
C ALA A 110 27.99 -1.52 -16.55
N GLU A 111 26.85 -1.61 -15.89
CA GLU A 111 25.55 -1.11 -16.39
C GLU A 111 25.10 0.16 -15.67
N CYS A 112 25.76 0.53 -14.55
CA CYS A 112 25.39 1.69 -13.75
C CYS A 112 25.80 3.00 -14.43
N SER A 113 24.84 3.90 -14.65
CA SER A 113 25.07 5.23 -15.21
C SER A 113 25.44 6.30 -14.17
N GLY A 114 25.46 5.97 -12.87
CA GLY A 114 25.78 6.92 -11.81
C GLY A 114 24.68 7.94 -11.48
N CYS A 115 23.43 7.65 -11.87
CA CYS A 115 22.33 8.62 -11.82
C CYS A 115 21.80 8.99 -10.43
N ASP A 116 22.26 8.31 -9.36
CA ASP A 116 21.85 8.47 -7.95
C ASP A 116 20.35 8.36 -7.58
N LEU A 117 19.44 8.20 -8.55
CA LEU A 117 17.99 8.06 -8.34
C LEU A 117 17.58 6.92 -7.38
N CYS A 118 18.45 5.92 -7.18
CA CYS A 118 18.18 4.79 -6.30
C CYS A 118 18.37 5.07 -4.80
N VAL A 119 19.05 6.17 -4.43
CA VAL A 119 19.37 6.49 -3.03
C VAL A 119 18.12 6.84 -2.25
N ALA A 120 17.36 7.87 -2.69
CA ALA A 120 16.18 8.36 -1.96
C ALA A 120 15.06 7.31 -1.74
N PRO A 121 14.78 6.37 -2.67
CA PRO A 121 13.80 5.32 -2.44
C PRO A 121 14.21 4.24 -1.43
N CYS A 122 15.48 4.17 -1.01
CA CYS A 122 15.99 3.14 -0.11
C CYS A 122 15.54 3.40 1.35
N PRO A 123 14.69 2.53 1.96
CA PRO A 123 14.15 2.78 3.29
C PRO A 123 15.15 2.54 4.44
N VAL A 124 16.27 1.88 4.17
CA VAL A 124 17.32 1.55 5.15
C VAL A 124 18.63 2.26 4.85
N ASP A 125 18.64 3.15 3.85
CA ASP A 125 19.79 3.98 3.48
C ASP A 125 21.10 3.19 3.23
N CYS A 126 20.98 2.00 2.61
CA CYS A 126 22.11 1.09 2.35
C CYS A 126 22.87 1.35 1.03
N ILE A 127 22.70 2.52 0.40
CA ILE A 127 23.26 2.79 -0.95
C ILE A 127 24.20 4.00 -0.90
N ASP A 128 25.47 3.77 -1.22
CA ASP A 128 26.48 4.81 -1.36
C ASP A 128 26.69 5.19 -2.82
N ILE A 129 27.12 6.42 -3.05
CA ILE A 129 27.56 6.90 -4.37
C ILE A 129 29.07 7.05 -4.33
N LEU A 130 29.76 6.24 -5.11
CA LEU A 130 31.22 6.20 -5.15
C LEU A 130 31.72 6.90 -6.41
N PRO A 131 32.63 7.89 -6.30
CA PRO A 131 33.26 8.50 -7.45
C PRO A 131 34.15 7.49 -8.18
N LEU A 132 34.23 7.60 -9.50
CA LEU A 132 35.14 6.82 -10.32
C LEU A 132 36.47 7.57 -10.52
N ALA A 133 37.56 6.82 -10.52
CA ALA A 133 38.86 7.33 -10.98
C ALA A 133 38.78 7.72 -12.47
N ASP A 134 39.66 8.61 -12.93
CA ASP A 134 39.57 9.23 -14.26
C ASP A 134 39.49 8.23 -15.42
N THR A 135 40.27 7.14 -15.37
CA THR A 135 40.23 6.09 -16.41
C THR A 135 38.89 5.37 -16.46
N ALA A 136 38.33 5.04 -15.29
CA ALA A 136 37.01 4.42 -15.17
C ALA A 136 35.88 5.40 -15.54
N ALA A 137 36.05 6.68 -15.22
CA ALA A 137 35.13 7.76 -15.59
C ALA A 137 35.05 7.92 -17.12
N GLN A 138 36.20 7.93 -17.81
CA GLN A 138 36.27 7.96 -19.27
C GLN A 138 35.59 6.73 -19.89
N ALA A 139 35.87 5.53 -19.36
CA ALA A 139 35.24 4.29 -19.81
C ALA A 139 33.71 4.28 -19.56
N GLN A 140 33.22 4.91 -18.49
CA GLN A 140 31.78 5.08 -18.25
C GLN A 140 31.15 6.06 -19.25
N ARG A 141 31.79 7.20 -19.53
CA ARG A 141 31.30 8.18 -20.52
C ARG A 141 31.20 7.57 -21.93
N ALA A 142 32.16 6.73 -22.31
CA ALA A 142 32.13 6.01 -23.59
C ALA A 142 30.94 5.04 -23.72
N ARG A 143 30.30 4.65 -22.61
CA ARG A 143 29.12 3.76 -22.58
C ARG A 143 27.78 4.51 -22.64
N ALA A 144 27.76 5.82 -22.91
CA ALA A 144 26.52 6.60 -23.01
C ALA A 144 25.45 5.94 -23.92
N ASP A 145 25.85 5.42 -25.07
CA ASP A 145 24.95 4.70 -25.98
C ASP A 145 24.37 3.41 -25.39
N GLN A 146 25.14 2.68 -24.58
CA GLN A 146 24.66 1.50 -23.86
C GLN A 146 23.60 1.92 -22.83
N PHE A 147 23.83 2.98 -22.06
CA PHE A 147 22.86 3.49 -21.09
C PHE A 147 21.57 3.95 -21.76
N ARG A 148 21.66 4.64 -22.91
CA ARG A 148 20.49 5.01 -23.71
C ARG A 148 19.68 3.79 -24.14
N ARG A 149 20.33 2.79 -24.75
CA ARG A 149 19.66 1.56 -25.20
C ARG A 149 18.95 0.84 -24.05
N ARG A 150 19.56 0.78 -22.87
CA ARG A 150 18.96 0.14 -21.68
C ARG A 150 17.77 0.92 -21.14
N PHE A 151 17.88 2.25 -21.07
CA PHE A 151 16.78 3.11 -20.67
C PHE A 151 15.57 2.96 -21.61
N GLU A 152 15.81 2.97 -22.92
CA GLU A 152 14.78 2.73 -23.93
C GLU A 152 14.16 1.34 -23.80
N ALA A 153 14.98 0.30 -23.63
CA ALA A 153 14.52 -1.08 -23.44
C ALA A 153 13.65 -1.23 -22.17
N ARG A 154 14.03 -0.59 -21.07
CA ARG A 154 13.26 -0.55 -19.82
C ARG A 154 11.92 0.14 -20.04
N ASN A 155 11.91 1.32 -20.64
CA ASN A 155 10.67 2.07 -20.88
C ASN A 155 9.73 1.30 -21.81
N ALA A 156 10.26 0.66 -22.85
CA ALA A 156 9.49 -0.22 -23.72
C ALA A 156 8.90 -1.42 -22.96
N ARG A 157 9.65 -2.02 -22.01
CA ARG A 157 9.14 -3.09 -21.14
C ARG A 157 8.00 -2.61 -20.25
N LEU A 158 8.18 -1.48 -19.56
CA LEU A 158 7.15 -0.89 -18.70
C LEU A 158 5.87 -0.54 -19.49
N ALA A 159 6.01 0.05 -20.67
CA ALA A 159 4.89 0.37 -21.54
C ALA A 159 4.11 -0.88 -21.98
N ARG A 160 4.80 -1.98 -22.32
CA ARG A 160 4.15 -3.27 -22.65
C ARG A 160 3.40 -3.85 -21.44
N ASP A 161 4.00 -3.81 -20.25
CA ASP A 161 3.36 -4.31 -19.03
C ASP A 161 2.11 -3.50 -18.66
N ASP A 162 2.17 -2.18 -18.79
CA ASP A 162 1.04 -1.30 -18.53
C ASP A 162 -0.07 -1.46 -19.56
N ALA A 163 0.27 -1.58 -20.85
CA ALA A 163 -0.69 -1.90 -21.90
C ALA A 163 -1.39 -3.25 -21.66
N ARG A 164 -0.65 -4.28 -21.23
CA ARG A 164 -1.24 -5.58 -20.85
C ARG A 164 -2.23 -5.43 -19.70
N ARG A 165 -1.85 -4.74 -18.62
CA ARG A 165 -2.74 -4.51 -17.46
C ARG A 165 -3.99 -3.72 -17.86
N GLN A 166 -3.86 -2.73 -18.74
CA GLN A 166 -4.99 -1.96 -19.23
C GLN A 166 -5.91 -2.82 -20.09
N ALA A 167 -5.37 -3.62 -21.00
CA ALA A 167 -6.14 -4.56 -21.83
C ALA A 167 -6.88 -5.60 -20.96
N GLU A 168 -6.25 -6.16 -19.94
CA GLU A 168 -6.89 -7.07 -18.98
C GLU A 168 -8.05 -6.40 -18.24
N ARG A 169 -7.88 -5.15 -17.79
CA ARG A 169 -8.95 -4.37 -17.15
C ARG A 169 -10.10 -4.09 -18.11
N GLN A 170 -9.79 -3.69 -19.34
CA GLN A 170 -10.78 -3.43 -20.38
C GLN A 170 -11.53 -4.72 -20.76
N ALA A 171 -10.84 -5.86 -20.85
CA ALA A 171 -11.45 -7.16 -21.11
C ALA A 171 -12.40 -7.57 -19.98
N ARG A 172 -12.02 -7.35 -18.70
CA ARG A 172 -12.91 -7.56 -17.55
C ARG A 172 -14.11 -6.60 -17.53
N ALA A 173 -13.93 -5.39 -18.05
CA ALA A 173 -14.98 -4.37 -18.11
C ALA A 173 -15.91 -4.52 -19.34
N ARG A 174 -15.51 -5.29 -20.36
CA ARG A 174 -16.31 -5.49 -21.57
C ARG A 174 -17.40 -6.51 -21.27
N PRO A 175 -18.69 -6.17 -21.49
CA PRO A 175 -19.75 -7.17 -21.44
C PRO A 175 -19.47 -8.25 -22.50
N SER A 176 -19.59 -9.52 -22.13
CA SER A 176 -19.42 -10.63 -23.07
C SER A 176 -20.41 -10.49 -24.25
N ALA A 177 -19.88 -10.39 -25.47
CA ALA A 177 -20.63 -10.36 -26.72
C ALA A 177 -20.85 -11.76 -27.32
N ALA A 178 -20.67 -12.82 -26.53
CA ALA A 178 -20.95 -14.20 -26.94
C ALA A 178 -22.24 -14.67 -26.27
N ALA A 179 -23.38 -14.38 -26.91
CA ALA A 179 -24.65 -15.06 -26.67
C ALA A 179 -25.53 -14.95 -27.93
N SER A 180 -25.12 -15.61 -29.01
CA SER A 180 -26.00 -15.99 -30.12
C SER A 180 -25.87 -17.51 -30.27
N ASP A 181 -26.82 -18.24 -29.66
CA ASP A 181 -27.21 -19.66 -29.90
C ASP A 181 -27.75 -20.42 -28.67
N HIS A 182 -28.43 -19.77 -27.73
CA HIS A 182 -29.20 -20.49 -26.69
C HIS A 182 -30.62 -19.93 -26.53
N ALA A 183 -31.49 -20.34 -27.45
CA ALA A 183 -32.90 -19.92 -27.56
C ALA A 183 -33.80 -20.22 -26.33
N PRO A 184 -33.59 -21.21 -25.45
CA PRO A 184 -34.49 -21.39 -24.28
C PRO A 184 -34.07 -20.56 -23.06
N VAL A 185 -32.77 -20.30 -22.90
CA VAL A 185 -32.18 -19.66 -21.71
C VAL A 185 -32.24 -18.14 -21.83
N GLN A 186 -32.17 -17.59 -23.05
CA GLN A 186 -32.40 -16.16 -23.28
C GLN A 186 -33.83 -15.73 -22.93
N SER A 187 -34.85 -16.56 -23.17
CA SER A 187 -36.23 -16.26 -22.73
C SER A 187 -36.42 -16.25 -21.20
N ALA A 188 -35.57 -17.00 -20.48
CA ALA A 188 -35.57 -17.05 -19.01
C ALA A 188 -34.79 -15.85 -18.44
N ILE A 189 -33.68 -15.50 -19.07
CA ILE A 189 -32.88 -14.31 -18.75
C ILE A 189 -33.65 -13.02 -19.12
N GLU A 190 -34.46 -13.00 -20.17
CA GLU A 190 -35.35 -11.88 -20.51
C GLU A 190 -36.53 -11.77 -19.55
N ARG A 191 -37.07 -12.88 -19.03
CA ARG A 191 -38.07 -12.84 -17.94
C ARG A 191 -37.46 -12.36 -16.62
N VAL A 192 -36.26 -12.80 -16.27
CA VAL A 192 -35.52 -12.31 -15.09
C VAL A 192 -35.05 -10.87 -15.29
N ARG A 193 -34.65 -10.46 -16.49
CA ARG A 193 -34.33 -9.07 -16.84
C ARG A 193 -35.57 -8.20 -16.95
N ALA A 194 -36.74 -8.71 -17.30
CA ALA A 194 -38.00 -7.97 -17.25
C ALA A 194 -38.48 -7.81 -15.80
N GLN A 195 -38.29 -8.83 -14.96
CA GLN A 195 -38.53 -8.76 -13.51
C GLN A 195 -37.50 -7.85 -12.80
N GLN A 196 -36.24 -7.87 -13.21
CA GLN A 196 -35.19 -6.98 -12.70
C GLN A 196 -35.27 -5.58 -13.31
N ALA A 197 -35.72 -5.39 -14.55
CA ALA A 197 -35.97 -4.07 -15.16
C ALA A 197 -37.23 -3.42 -14.58
N ALA A 198 -38.17 -4.19 -14.03
CA ALA A 198 -39.22 -3.65 -13.17
C ALA A 198 -38.69 -3.13 -11.81
N ALA A 199 -37.48 -3.54 -11.37
CA ALA A 199 -36.87 -3.14 -10.09
C ALA A 199 -35.55 -2.34 -10.20
N ALA A 200 -34.92 -2.29 -11.38
CA ALA A 200 -33.61 -1.65 -11.62
C ALA A 200 -33.63 -0.13 -11.90
N PRO A 201 -34.70 0.53 -12.41
CA PRO A 201 -34.67 1.98 -12.53
C PRO A 201 -34.62 2.66 -11.15
N ALA A 202 -34.99 1.97 -10.07
CA ALA A 202 -34.97 2.54 -8.72
C ALA A 202 -33.54 2.76 -8.18
N ASN A 203 -32.58 1.86 -8.37
CA ASN A 203 -31.28 1.94 -7.68
C ASN A 203 -30.36 3.04 -8.27
N ASP A 204 -30.29 3.15 -9.60
CA ASP A 204 -29.46 4.16 -10.26
C ASP A 204 -30.11 5.56 -10.21
N TYR A 205 -31.45 5.61 -10.28
CA TYR A 205 -32.22 6.84 -10.04
C TYR A 205 -32.11 7.33 -8.59
N GLN A 206 -32.23 6.44 -7.60
CA GLN A 206 -32.00 6.77 -6.18
C GLN A 206 -30.58 7.28 -5.94
N LYS A 207 -29.56 6.70 -6.59
CA LYS A 207 -28.17 7.20 -6.49
C LYS A 207 -28.04 8.62 -7.05
N ARG A 208 -28.65 8.90 -8.19
CA ARG A 208 -28.67 10.24 -8.80
C ARG A 208 -29.39 11.26 -7.90
N LEU A 209 -30.55 10.91 -7.38
CA LEU A 209 -31.30 11.75 -6.43
C LEU A 209 -30.52 12.00 -5.12
N LYS A 210 -29.76 11.02 -4.62
CA LYS A 210 -28.87 11.20 -3.45
C LYS A 210 -27.76 12.21 -3.71
N ILE A 211 -27.15 12.16 -4.89
CA ILE A 211 -26.11 13.11 -5.30
C ILE A 211 -26.72 14.51 -5.42
N GLU A 212 -27.87 14.62 -6.08
CA GLU A 212 -28.59 15.89 -6.29
C GLU A 212 -29.01 16.55 -4.98
N ALA A 213 -29.64 15.81 -4.06
CA ALA A 213 -30.02 16.32 -2.74
C ALA A 213 -28.80 16.71 -1.88
N SER A 214 -27.66 16.04 -2.06
CA SER A 214 -26.42 16.39 -1.36
C SER A 214 -25.77 17.66 -1.92
N MET A 215 -25.74 17.81 -3.25
CA MET A 215 -25.23 19.02 -3.91
C MET A 215 -26.09 20.24 -3.60
N ALA A 216 -27.41 20.12 -3.62
CA ALA A 216 -28.33 21.21 -3.31
C ALA A 216 -28.16 21.71 -1.86
N ARG A 217 -28.00 20.80 -0.89
CA ARG A 217 -27.73 21.16 0.52
C ARG A 217 -26.38 21.85 0.72
N VAL A 218 -25.33 21.40 0.03
CA VAL A 218 -24.01 22.04 0.08
C VAL A 218 -24.05 23.43 -0.54
N ALA A 219 -24.77 23.60 -1.66
CA ALA A 219 -24.97 24.89 -2.29
C ALA A 219 -25.73 25.87 -1.39
N LEU A 220 -26.82 25.43 -0.76
CA LEU A 220 -27.56 26.22 0.24
C LEU A 220 -26.67 26.63 1.42
N SER A 221 -25.94 25.69 2.03
CA SER A 221 -25.07 25.99 3.18
C SER A 221 -23.96 26.99 2.82
N LYS A 222 -23.44 26.94 1.59
CA LYS A 222 -22.45 27.91 1.10
C LYS A 222 -23.07 29.30 0.92
N ALA A 223 -24.28 29.38 0.35
CA ALA A 223 -24.99 30.63 0.15
C ALA A 223 -25.42 31.27 1.49
N GLU A 224 -25.88 30.47 2.47
CA GLU A 224 -26.23 30.95 3.82
C GLU A 224 -25.02 31.55 4.54
N LYS A 225 -23.83 30.95 4.40
CA LYS A 225 -22.57 31.52 4.92
C LYS A 225 -22.18 32.83 4.23
N GLN A 226 -22.40 32.93 2.92
CA GLN A 226 -22.15 34.17 2.16
C GLN A 226 -23.12 35.28 2.56
N LEU A 227 -24.39 34.93 2.77
CA LEU A 227 -25.42 35.85 3.25
C LEU A 227 -25.10 36.35 4.68
N ALA A 228 -24.70 35.46 5.59
CA ALA A 228 -24.28 35.84 6.94
C ALA A 228 -23.07 36.78 6.95
N ALA A 229 -22.18 36.67 5.95
CA ALA A 229 -20.98 37.50 5.85
C ALA A 229 -21.20 38.87 5.20
N ARG A 230 -22.14 38.99 4.24
CA ARG A 230 -22.28 40.20 3.39
C ARG A 230 -23.64 40.87 3.45
N GLY A 231 -24.69 40.16 3.89
CA GLY A 231 -26.01 40.72 4.19
C GLY A 231 -26.74 41.42 3.04
N THR A 232 -26.44 41.12 1.78
CA THR A 232 -27.06 41.82 0.62
C THR A 232 -28.42 41.24 0.24
N PRO A 233 -29.38 42.06 -0.25
CA PRO A 233 -30.71 41.59 -0.64
C PRO A 233 -30.67 40.59 -1.81
N GLU A 234 -29.67 40.68 -2.69
CA GLU A 234 -29.47 39.72 -3.78
C GLU A 234 -29.06 38.33 -3.25
N LEU A 235 -28.24 38.29 -2.20
CA LEU A 235 -27.87 37.04 -1.52
C LEU A 235 -29.06 36.47 -0.73
N GLN A 236 -29.95 37.31 -0.20
CA GLN A 236 -31.18 36.86 0.45
C GLN A 236 -32.11 36.16 -0.55
N ALA A 237 -32.29 36.75 -1.74
CA ALA A 237 -33.05 36.12 -2.82
C ALA A 237 -32.41 34.80 -3.28
N GLN A 238 -31.08 34.76 -3.42
CA GLN A 238 -30.35 33.56 -3.82
C GLN A 238 -30.44 32.42 -2.79
N VAL A 239 -30.41 32.74 -1.49
CA VAL A 239 -30.60 31.75 -0.41
C VAL A 239 -32.03 31.20 -0.40
N ALA A 240 -33.04 32.04 -0.65
CA ALA A 240 -34.43 31.59 -0.72
C ALA A 240 -34.66 30.61 -1.89
N GLU A 241 -34.07 30.89 -3.05
CA GLU A 241 -34.13 30.01 -4.23
C GLU A 241 -33.41 28.66 -3.99
N LEU A 242 -32.19 28.71 -3.45
CA LEU A 242 -31.43 27.49 -3.14
C LEU A 242 -32.08 26.64 -2.03
N ARG A 243 -32.82 27.27 -1.11
CA ARG A 243 -33.58 26.56 -0.07
C ARG A 243 -34.73 25.77 -0.68
N SER A 244 -35.52 26.41 -1.55
CA SER A 244 -36.59 25.75 -2.30
C SER A 244 -36.06 24.58 -3.15
N ALA A 245 -34.91 24.77 -3.82
CA ALA A 245 -34.27 23.72 -4.60
C ALA A 245 -33.76 22.54 -3.74
N ALA A 246 -33.21 22.81 -2.56
CA ALA A 246 -32.75 21.77 -1.64
C ALA A 246 -33.93 20.97 -1.03
N GLU A 247 -35.03 21.64 -0.71
CA GLU A 247 -36.27 21.00 -0.23
C GLU A 247 -36.90 20.11 -1.32
N ALA A 248 -36.97 20.60 -2.56
CA ALA A 248 -37.48 19.83 -3.70
C ALA A 248 -36.64 18.59 -4.00
N ALA A 249 -35.31 18.70 -4.02
CA ALA A 249 -34.41 17.58 -4.26
C ALA A 249 -34.47 16.52 -3.13
N GLN A 250 -34.64 16.96 -1.88
CA GLN A 250 -34.82 16.06 -0.74
C GLN A 250 -36.18 15.37 -0.77
N ALA A 251 -37.26 16.06 -1.15
CA ALA A 251 -38.58 15.47 -1.30
C ALA A 251 -38.62 14.41 -2.41
N ALA A 252 -37.94 14.65 -3.53
CA ALA A 252 -37.80 13.70 -4.62
C ALA A 252 -37.07 12.41 -4.20
N LEU A 253 -36.02 12.55 -3.38
CA LEU A 253 -35.30 11.40 -2.81
C LEU A 253 -36.19 10.57 -1.87
N VAL A 254 -36.92 11.22 -0.95
CA VAL A 254 -37.81 10.53 0.00
C VAL A 254 -38.94 9.80 -0.73
N ALA A 255 -39.53 10.42 -1.76
CA ALA A 255 -40.53 9.78 -2.60
C ALA A 255 -40.00 8.54 -3.32
N ALA A 256 -38.73 8.55 -3.73
CA ALA A 256 -38.07 7.44 -4.41
C ALA A 256 -37.60 6.31 -3.46
N GLU A 257 -37.51 6.55 -2.15
CA GLU A 257 -37.08 5.57 -1.14
C GLU A 257 -38.24 4.77 -0.51
N ALA A 258 -39.50 5.05 -0.88
CA ALA A 258 -40.66 4.29 -0.41
C ALA A 258 -40.72 2.87 -1.04
N PRO A 259 -40.99 1.80 -0.25
CA PRO A 259 -40.88 0.41 -0.74
C PRO A 259 -42.06 -0.05 -1.61
N PRO A 260 -41.82 -0.83 -2.70
CA PRO A 260 -42.87 -1.57 -3.40
C PRO A 260 -43.08 -2.99 -2.81
N GLY A 261 -44.31 -3.51 -2.92
CA GLY A 261 -44.73 -4.82 -2.42
C GLY A 261 -44.06 -6.04 -3.06
N ALA A 262 -44.04 -7.15 -2.32
CA ALA A 262 -43.20 -8.35 -2.48
C ALA A 262 -43.50 -9.28 -3.68
N SER A 263 -42.46 -9.98 -4.19
CA SER A 263 -42.54 -11.32 -4.81
C SER A 263 -41.15 -11.99 -4.91
N ALA A 264 -41.11 -13.32 -4.77
CA ALA A 264 -39.93 -14.19 -4.60
C ALA A 264 -39.57 -15.05 -5.84
N ALA A 265 -38.27 -15.36 -6.06
CA ALA A 265 -37.71 -16.68 -6.48
C ALA A 265 -36.25 -16.61 -6.99
N GLY A 266 -35.39 -17.55 -6.55
CA GLY A 266 -34.02 -17.80 -7.04
C GLY A 266 -33.16 -18.51 -5.99
N VAL A 267 -32.99 -19.84 -6.07
CA VAL A 267 -32.41 -20.66 -4.97
C VAL A 267 -31.12 -21.33 -5.45
N GLY A 268 -29.97 -20.73 -5.15
CA GLY A 268 -28.65 -21.33 -5.42
C GLY A 268 -27.53 -20.31 -5.26
N ASP A 269 -27.24 -19.56 -6.33
CA ASP A 269 -26.20 -18.51 -6.38
C ASP A 269 -26.56 -17.28 -5.53
N ASP A 270 -27.87 -16.99 -5.44
CA ASP A 270 -28.40 -15.97 -4.56
C ASP A 270 -28.14 -16.28 -3.08
N ARG A 271 -27.97 -17.54 -2.67
CA ARG A 271 -27.90 -17.91 -1.25
C ARG A 271 -26.55 -17.56 -0.62
N GLU A 272 -25.45 -17.73 -1.35
CA GLU A 272 -24.13 -17.29 -0.89
C GLU A 272 -24.03 -15.74 -0.88
N ALA A 273 -24.62 -15.08 -1.88
CA ALA A 273 -24.71 -13.63 -1.91
C ALA A 273 -25.59 -13.08 -0.76
N LEU A 274 -26.71 -13.73 -0.46
CA LEU A 274 -27.59 -13.41 0.67
C LEU A 274 -26.87 -13.61 2.01
N LEU A 275 -26.09 -14.69 2.16
CA LEU A 275 -25.27 -14.89 3.36
C LEU A 275 -24.21 -13.81 3.54
N LYS A 276 -23.49 -13.44 2.47
CA LYS A 276 -22.48 -12.36 2.51
C LYS A 276 -23.14 -11.03 2.89
N LYS A 277 -24.30 -10.71 2.30
CA LYS A 277 -25.08 -9.51 2.63
C LYS A 277 -25.55 -9.52 4.09
N ALA A 278 -26.07 -10.64 4.58
CA ALA A 278 -26.52 -10.78 5.97
C ALA A 278 -25.36 -10.63 6.97
N LYS A 279 -24.17 -11.16 6.65
CA LYS A 279 -22.95 -11.00 7.48
C LYS A 279 -22.54 -9.52 7.60
N ILE A 280 -22.55 -8.81 6.48
CA ILE A 280 -22.21 -7.38 6.44
C ILE A 280 -23.24 -6.57 7.22
N ALA A 281 -24.53 -6.82 7.01
CA ALA A 281 -25.61 -6.12 7.71
C ALA A 281 -25.52 -6.30 9.23
N ALA A 282 -25.40 -7.55 9.71
CA ALA A 282 -25.26 -7.82 11.14
C ALA A 282 -24.00 -7.18 11.75
N ALA A 283 -22.88 -7.16 11.03
CA ALA A 283 -21.66 -6.50 11.49
C ALA A 283 -21.81 -4.97 11.58
N MET A 284 -22.44 -4.35 10.59
CA MET A 284 -22.66 -2.90 10.58
C MET A 284 -23.63 -2.47 11.67
N SER A 285 -24.76 -3.16 11.85
CA SER A 285 -25.75 -2.81 12.89
C SER A 285 -25.18 -2.94 14.31
N ARG A 286 -24.37 -3.98 14.58
CA ARG A 286 -23.66 -4.11 15.87
C ARG A 286 -22.64 -3.00 16.09
N ALA A 287 -21.90 -2.62 15.06
CA ALA A 287 -20.93 -1.54 15.15
C ALA A 287 -21.60 -0.18 15.41
N GLN A 288 -22.74 0.07 14.75
CA GLN A 288 -23.55 1.27 14.98
C GLN A 288 -24.09 1.33 16.41
N LEU A 289 -24.65 0.21 16.92
CA LEU A 289 -25.11 0.11 18.30
C LEU A 289 -23.97 0.34 19.30
N SER A 290 -22.83 -0.34 19.12
CA SER A 290 -21.67 -0.17 20.01
C SER A 290 -21.11 1.25 19.99
N LYS A 291 -21.09 1.90 18.82
CA LYS A 291 -20.66 3.29 18.68
C LYS A 291 -21.63 4.24 19.39
N ALA A 292 -22.94 4.04 19.25
CA ALA A 292 -23.96 4.82 19.92
C ALA A 292 -23.91 4.65 21.45
N GLN A 293 -23.78 3.41 21.94
CA GLN A 293 -23.63 3.11 23.37
C GLN A 293 -22.40 3.81 23.97
N LYS A 294 -21.26 3.80 23.26
CA LYS A 294 -20.05 4.52 23.69
C LYS A 294 -20.20 6.04 23.62
N ALA A 295 -20.94 6.56 22.64
CA ALA A 295 -21.13 7.99 22.46
C ALA A 295 -22.11 8.61 23.47
N PHE A 296 -23.10 7.84 23.93
CA PHE A 296 -24.15 8.35 24.83
C PHE A 296 -23.84 8.15 26.32
N GLY A 297 -22.83 7.34 26.67
CA GLY A 297 -22.38 7.17 28.05
C GLY A 297 -23.42 6.51 28.96
N GLU A 298 -23.28 6.69 30.28
CA GLU A 298 -24.07 5.97 31.30
C GLU A 298 -25.47 6.58 31.57
N ALA A 299 -25.71 7.84 31.15
CA ALA A 299 -26.98 8.54 31.37
C ALA A 299 -27.52 9.19 30.07
N PRO A 300 -28.00 8.40 29.10
CA PRO A 300 -28.55 8.91 27.85
C PRO A 300 -29.87 9.68 28.08
N THR A 301 -30.07 10.78 27.35
CA THR A 301 -31.34 11.53 27.31
C THR A 301 -32.47 10.71 26.71
N ALA A 302 -33.73 11.09 26.94
CA ALA A 302 -34.90 10.35 26.41
C ALA A 302 -34.86 10.13 24.88
N GLY A 303 -34.38 11.12 24.11
CA GLY A 303 -34.19 10.98 22.67
C GLY A 303 -33.05 10.02 22.29
N GLN A 304 -31.96 10.02 23.06
CA GLN A 304 -30.85 9.09 22.87
C GLN A 304 -31.21 7.65 23.30
N GLN A 305 -32.06 7.49 24.31
CA GLN A 305 -32.61 6.20 24.73
C GLN A 305 -33.49 5.59 23.64
N ALA A 306 -34.37 6.39 23.02
CA ALA A 306 -35.17 5.95 21.88
C ALA A 306 -34.28 5.52 20.69
N GLN A 307 -33.22 6.28 20.41
CA GLN A 307 -32.26 5.97 19.36
C GLN A 307 -31.46 4.68 19.65
N LEU A 308 -31.08 4.43 20.90
CA LEU A 308 -30.44 3.18 21.31
C LEU A 308 -31.38 1.98 21.16
N ALA A 309 -32.65 2.12 21.54
CA ALA A 309 -33.65 1.07 21.41
C ALA A 309 -33.88 0.69 19.94
N GLU A 310 -33.93 1.67 19.04
CA GLU A 310 -34.04 1.45 17.60
C GLU A 310 -32.82 0.73 17.02
N LEU A 311 -31.60 1.17 17.38
CA LEU A 311 -30.36 0.51 16.96
C LEU A 311 -30.24 -0.91 17.53
N GLN A 312 -30.75 -1.14 18.73
CA GLN A 312 -30.76 -2.46 19.36
C GLN A 312 -31.75 -3.40 18.67
N ALA A 313 -32.94 -2.91 18.32
CA ALA A 313 -33.91 -3.66 17.52
C ALA A 313 -33.35 -4.01 16.13
N ALA A 314 -32.70 -3.04 15.46
CA ALA A 314 -32.08 -3.25 14.15
C ALA A 314 -30.93 -4.28 14.22
N ALA A 315 -30.11 -4.25 15.27
CA ALA A 315 -29.05 -5.24 15.49
C ALA A 315 -29.61 -6.65 15.74
N CYS A 316 -30.70 -6.76 16.52
CA CYS A 316 -31.39 -8.03 16.76
C CYS A 316 -31.98 -8.60 15.46
N GLN A 317 -32.65 -7.77 14.66
CA GLN A 317 -33.24 -8.16 13.39
C GLN A 317 -32.18 -8.62 12.36
N ALA A 318 -31.08 -7.87 12.24
CA ALA A 318 -29.99 -8.22 11.34
C ALA A 318 -29.28 -9.52 11.76
N GLN A 319 -29.17 -9.77 13.07
CA GLN A 319 -28.62 -11.03 13.59
C GLN A 319 -29.55 -12.21 13.31
N ALA A 320 -30.85 -12.08 13.59
CA ALA A 320 -31.84 -13.13 13.29
C ALA A 320 -31.86 -13.51 11.79
N HIS A 321 -31.72 -12.51 10.91
CA HIS A 321 -31.62 -12.74 9.47
C HIS A 321 -30.31 -13.45 9.07
N LEU A 322 -29.19 -13.12 9.72
CA LEU A 322 -27.93 -13.83 9.52
C LEU A 322 -28.04 -15.30 9.96
N ASP A 323 -28.62 -15.55 11.13
CA ASP A 323 -28.78 -16.91 11.67
C ASP A 323 -29.67 -17.77 10.76
N ALA A 324 -30.77 -17.19 10.25
CA ALA A 324 -31.63 -17.83 9.25
C ALA A 324 -30.90 -18.15 7.94
N CYS A 325 -29.98 -17.28 7.49
CA CYS A 325 -29.15 -17.54 6.30
C CYS A 325 -28.04 -18.57 6.58
N GLN A 326 -27.45 -18.58 7.78
CA GLN A 326 -26.35 -19.46 8.16
C GLN A 326 -26.80 -20.92 8.34
N GLY A 327 -27.99 -21.14 8.88
CA GLY A 327 -28.56 -22.48 9.09
C GLY A 327 -28.77 -23.31 7.82
N THR A 328 -28.49 -22.75 6.63
CA THR A 328 -28.73 -23.40 5.34
C THR A 328 -27.50 -23.64 4.46
N ILE A 329 -26.28 -23.23 4.88
CA ILE A 329 -25.07 -23.29 4.03
C ILE A 329 -23.91 -24.11 4.63
N GLU A 330 -23.81 -24.25 5.95
CA GLU A 330 -22.77 -25.13 6.51
C GLU A 330 -23.16 -26.59 6.29
N ALA A 331 -22.41 -27.31 5.43
CA ALA A 331 -22.41 -28.77 5.49
C ALA A 331 -22.10 -29.15 6.94
N PRO A 332 -22.90 -30.00 7.59
CA PRO A 332 -22.69 -30.31 8.99
C PRO A 332 -21.28 -30.89 9.13
N LEU A 333 -20.43 -30.18 9.87
CA LEU A 333 -19.17 -30.71 10.37
C LEU A 333 -19.47 -32.11 10.90
N THR A 334 -18.65 -33.10 10.55
CA THR A 334 -18.83 -34.44 11.10
C THR A 334 -18.80 -34.35 12.64
N PRO A 335 -19.47 -35.26 13.36
CA PRO A 335 -19.43 -35.25 14.83
C PRO A 335 -18.00 -35.16 15.39
N GLY A 336 -17.03 -35.80 14.73
CA GLY A 336 -15.61 -35.71 15.08
C GLY A 336 -14.98 -34.32 14.84
N GLU A 337 -15.35 -33.63 13.77
CA GLU A 337 -14.88 -32.26 13.52
C GLU A 337 -15.54 -31.22 14.44
N GLN A 338 -16.80 -31.44 14.83
CA GLN A 338 -17.48 -30.62 15.83
C GLN A 338 -16.84 -30.79 17.21
N ALA A 339 -16.57 -32.02 17.61
CA ALA A 339 -15.85 -32.33 18.85
C ALA A 339 -14.45 -31.69 18.86
N LEU A 340 -13.71 -31.77 17.76
CA LEU A 340 -12.40 -31.11 17.63
C LEU A 340 -12.50 -29.59 17.78
N LYS A 341 -13.49 -28.96 17.13
CA LYS A 341 -13.70 -27.51 17.22
C LYS A 341 -14.03 -27.10 18.66
N GLN A 342 -14.89 -27.85 19.34
CA GLN A 342 -15.26 -27.61 20.74
C GLN A 342 -14.04 -27.77 21.67
N ALA A 343 -13.24 -28.83 21.49
CA ALA A 343 -12.05 -29.06 22.30
C ALA A 343 -10.98 -27.97 22.11
N LYS A 344 -10.78 -27.46 20.88
CA LYS A 344 -9.88 -26.32 20.60
C LYS A 344 -10.31 -25.04 21.30
N ILE A 345 -11.63 -24.77 21.34
CA ILE A 345 -12.18 -23.62 22.05
C ILE A 345 -11.96 -23.78 23.56
N ALA A 346 -12.28 -24.95 24.11
CA ALA A 346 -12.11 -25.25 25.54
C ALA A 346 -10.64 -25.11 25.99
N TYR A 347 -9.69 -25.65 25.22
CA TYR A 347 -8.26 -25.51 25.51
C TYR A 347 -7.83 -24.04 25.52
N ARG A 348 -8.25 -23.26 24.51
CA ARG A 348 -7.90 -21.82 24.44
C ARG A 348 -8.49 -21.05 25.62
N SER A 349 -9.76 -21.28 25.95
CA SER A 349 -10.41 -20.64 27.09
C SER A 349 -9.74 -21.00 28.42
N ALA A 350 -9.38 -22.27 28.63
CA ALA A 350 -8.65 -22.69 29.83
C ALA A 350 -7.26 -22.04 29.92
N ARG A 351 -6.55 -21.92 28.80
CA ARG A 351 -5.24 -21.27 28.74
C ARG A 351 -5.32 -19.77 29.03
N ASP A 352 -6.31 -19.09 28.45
CA ASP A 352 -6.53 -17.67 28.68
C ASP A 352 -6.93 -17.40 30.15
N ALA A 353 -7.71 -18.30 30.78
CA ALA A 353 -8.05 -18.22 32.20
C ALA A 353 -6.83 -18.37 33.13
N VAL A 354 -5.90 -19.29 32.83
CA VAL A 354 -4.63 -19.40 33.57
C VAL A 354 -3.81 -18.11 33.42
N ARG A 355 -3.69 -17.58 32.20
CA ARG A 355 -2.96 -16.32 31.97
C ARG A 355 -3.58 -15.16 32.74
N GLU A 356 -4.90 -15.03 32.71
CA GLU A 356 -5.60 -13.96 33.43
C GLU A 356 -5.47 -14.09 34.95
N ALA A 357 -5.46 -15.32 35.49
CA ALA A 357 -5.23 -15.57 36.90
C ALA A 357 -3.79 -15.21 37.32
N ASP A 358 -2.80 -15.52 36.48
CA ASP A 358 -1.40 -15.16 36.69
C ASP A 358 -1.22 -13.63 36.66
N ASP A 359 -1.78 -12.96 35.65
CA ASP A 359 -1.71 -11.50 35.49
C ASP A 359 -2.37 -10.75 36.67
N LYS A 360 -3.42 -11.33 37.28
CA LYS A 360 -4.14 -10.73 38.42
C LYS A 360 -3.61 -11.17 39.79
N GLY A 361 -2.56 -12.01 39.84
CA GLY A 361 -2.02 -12.50 41.11
C GLY A 361 -3.03 -13.32 41.92
N ALA A 362 -3.78 -14.20 41.26
CA ALA A 362 -4.79 -15.04 41.91
C ALA A 362 -4.20 -15.93 43.01
N ALA A 363 -5.04 -16.32 43.98
CA ALA A 363 -4.66 -17.25 45.04
C ALA A 363 -4.16 -18.59 44.47
N GLU A 364 -3.15 -19.17 45.11
CA GLU A 364 -2.47 -20.40 44.66
C GLU A 364 -3.45 -21.58 44.46
N SER A 365 -4.48 -21.69 45.28
CA SER A 365 -5.53 -22.71 45.14
C SER A 365 -6.37 -22.55 43.87
N LEU A 366 -6.69 -21.31 43.48
CA LEU A 366 -7.40 -21.01 42.24
C LEU A 366 -6.50 -21.26 41.03
N ARG A 367 -5.23 -20.87 41.11
CA ARG A 367 -4.21 -21.14 40.08
C ARG A 367 -4.06 -22.64 39.83
N GLN A 368 -3.95 -23.46 40.88
CA GLN A 368 -3.85 -24.91 40.76
C GLN A 368 -5.11 -25.54 40.13
N ALA A 369 -6.30 -25.06 40.49
CA ALA A 369 -7.54 -25.52 39.88
C ALA A 369 -7.62 -25.20 38.37
N LEU A 370 -7.17 -24.01 37.96
CA LEU A 370 -7.13 -23.60 36.56
C LEU A 370 -6.08 -24.38 35.75
N LEU A 371 -4.93 -24.70 36.34
CA LEU A 371 -3.91 -25.56 35.72
C LEU A 371 -4.42 -26.99 35.52
N ALA A 372 -5.15 -27.54 36.49
CA ALA A 372 -5.81 -28.84 36.33
C ALA A 372 -6.85 -28.82 35.21
N SER A 373 -7.64 -27.74 35.11
CA SER A 373 -8.61 -27.52 34.03
C SER A 373 -7.95 -27.42 32.65
N LEU A 374 -6.81 -26.72 32.55
CA LEU A 374 -6.02 -26.63 31.32
C LEU A 374 -5.48 -28.01 30.88
N SER A 375 -4.95 -28.79 31.82
CA SER A 375 -4.47 -30.15 31.56
C SER A 375 -5.60 -31.07 31.05
N ALA A 376 -6.78 -31.00 31.68
CA ALA A 376 -7.95 -31.75 31.22
C ALA A 376 -8.41 -31.32 29.82
N ALA A 377 -8.40 -30.01 29.53
CA ALA A 377 -8.76 -29.49 28.21
C ALA A 377 -7.74 -29.86 27.12
N GLU A 378 -6.46 -29.98 27.47
CA GLU A 378 -5.39 -30.45 26.58
C GLU A 378 -5.55 -31.93 26.25
N GLN A 379 -5.83 -32.77 27.25
CA GLN A 379 -6.13 -34.19 27.03
C GLN A 379 -7.38 -34.38 26.15
N ALA A 380 -8.43 -33.59 26.39
CA ALA A 380 -9.64 -33.61 25.57
C ALA A 380 -9.38 -33.15 24.12
N LEU A 381 -8.49 -32.18 23.92
CA LEU A 381 -8.07 -31.74 22.59
C LEU A 381 -7.33 -32.86 21.85
N HIS A 382 -6.37 -33.53 22.49
CA HIS A 382 -5.66 -34.65 21.87
C HIS A 382 -6.58 -35.82 21.53
N ALA A 383 -7.50 -36.17 22.42
CA ALA A 383 -8.51 -37.19 22.15
C ALA A 383 -9.40 -36.81 20.95
N ALA A 384 -9.82 -35.55 20.87
CA ALA A 384 -10.63 -35.06 19.75
C ALA A 384 -9.84 -34.99 18.43
N GLU A 385 -8.54 -34.67 18.47
CA GLU A 385 -7.65 -34.70 17.30
C GLU A 385 -7.50 -36.12 16.75
N ALA A 386 -7.31 -37.12 17.62
CA ALA A 386 -7.25 -38.52 17.22
C ALA A 386 -8.57 -39.02 16.62
N ALA A 387 -9.71 -38.55 17.14
CA ALA A 387 -11.04 -38.99 16.72
C ALA A 387 -11.63 -38.22 15.52
N CYS A 388 -11.04 -37.09 15.10
CA CYS A 388 -11.64 -36.21 14.09
C CYS A 388 -11.47 -36.65 12.63
N GLY A 389 -10.61 -37.65 12.36
CA GLY A 389 -10.35 -38.15 11.02
C GLY A 389 -9.59 -37.20 10.09
N LYS A 390 -9.04 -36.08 10.59
CA LYS A 390 -8.17 -35.17 9.81
C LYS A 390 -6.70 -35.60 9.93
N PRO A 391 -5.94 -35.67 8.81
CA PRO A 391 -4.50 -35.92 8.88
C PRO A 391 -3.78 -34.79 9.61
N ALA A 392 -2.76 -35.13 10.39
CA ALA A 392 -1.93 -34.16 11.10
C ALA A 392 -1.19 -33.25 10.10
N PRO A 393 -1.07 -31.93 10.36
CA PRO A 393 -0.33 -31.02 9.50
C PRO A 393 1.17 -31.34 9.53
N GLU A 394 1.83 -31.24 8.37
CA GLU A 394 3.27 -31.44 8.25
C GLU A 394 4.03 -30.22 8.80
N LEU A 395 4.78 -30.40 9.90
CA LEU A 395 5.53 -29.34 10.57
C LEU A 395 7.01 -29.35 10.16
N LEU A 396 7.44 -28.33 9.42
CA LEU A 396 8.86 -28.09 9.10
C LEU A 396 9.49 -27.22 10.20
N ARG A 397 10.47 -27.78 10.93
CA ARG A 397 11.21 -27.04 11.98
C ARG A 397 12.39 -26.25 11.38
N THR A 398 12.36 -24.93 11.52
CA THR A 398 13.53 -24.05 11.35
C THR A 398 13.97 -23.54 12.71
N GLU A 399 15.19 -23.89 13.16
CA GLU A 399 15.72 -23.41 14.43
C GLU A 399 16.14 -21.93 14.32
N LYS A 400 15.58 -21.08 15.19
CA LYS A 400 16.10 -19.74 15.48
C LYS A 400 16.43 -19.70 16.96
N ARG A 401 17.72 -19.59 17.31
CA ARG A 401 18.18 -19.45 18.70
C ARG A 401 17.60 -18.13 19.28
N PRO A 402 17.01 -18.14 20.48
CA PRO A 402 16.41 -16.94 21.07
C PRO A 402 17.49 -15.91 21.45
N ILE A 403 17.20 -14.62 21.23
CA ILE A 403 18.12 -13.52 21.60
C ILE A 403 17.95 -13.21 23.08
N ASP A 404 18.94 -13.60 23.90
CA ASP A 404 18.96 -13.30 25.32
C ASP A 404 19.27 -11.81 25.61
N PRO A 405 18.99 -11.32 26.85
CA PRO A 405 19.21 -9.93 27.22
C PRO A 405 20.67 -9.47 27.10
N ALA A 406 21.65 -10.34 27.33
CA ALA A 406 23.06 -10.02 27.23
C ALA A 406 23.46 -9.81 25.76
N LEU A 407 23.04 -10.70 24.85
CA LEU A 407 23.23 -10.52 23.42
C LEU A 407 22.55 -9.25 22.89
N ARG A 408 21.39 -8.89 23.44
CA ARG A 408 20.70 -7.63 23.10
C ARG A 408 21.48 -6.40 23.54
N ALA A 409 22.07 -6.42 24.74
CA ALA A 409 22.91 -5.33 25.23
C ALA A 409 24.18 -5.18 24.38
N LEU A 410 24.86 -6.28 24.07
CA LEU A 410 26.06 -6.30 23.22
C LEU A 410 25.78 -5.77 21.81
N LYS A 411 24.64 -6.18 21.20
CA LYS A 411 24.22 -5.66 19.88
C LYS A 411 23.89 -4.16 19.91
N THR A 412 23.32 -3.69 21.02
CA THR A 412 23.04 -2.26 21.23
C THR A 412 24.34 -1.45 21.33
N GLU A 413 25.31 -1.92 22.13
CA GLU A 413 26.63 -1.27 22.24
C GLU A 413 27.39 -1.26 20.92
N LEU A 414 27.34 -2.36 20.17
CA LEU A 414 27.93 -2.42 18.82
C LEU A 414 27.31 -1.37 17.88
N ALA A 415 25.97 -1.19 17.93
CA ALA A 415 25.29 -0.17 17.15
C ALA A 415 25.72 1.26 17.55
N TYR A 416 25.84 1.53 18.85
CA TYR A 416 26.29 2.84 19.33
C TYR A 416 27.75 3.14 18.99
N ALA A 417 28.64 2.16 19.11
CA ALA A 417 30.05 2.33 18.73
C ALA A 417 30.21 2.60 17.22
N ARG A 418 29.39 1.95 16.36
CA ARG A 418 29.35 2.24 14.91
C ARG A 418 28.87 3.66 14.62
N ALA A 419 27.81 4.09 15.31
CA ALA A 419 27.26 5.44 15.14
C ALA A 419 28.26 6.53 15.57
N GLU A 420 29.02 6.30 16.64
CA GLU A 420 30.04 7.22 17.14
C GLU A 420 31.20 7.41 16.15
N VAL A 421 31.74 6.32 15.60
CA VAL A 421 32.76 6.36 14.53
C VAL A 421 32.22 7.16 13.33
N SER A 422 31.01 6.84 12.87
CA SER A 422 30.37 7.52 11.73
C SER A 422 30.15 9.02 12.00
N LYS A 423 29.82 9.40 13.23
CA LYS A 423 29.65 10.81 13.63
C LYS A 423 30.98 11.57 13.64
N LEU A 424 32.05 10.97 14.17
CA LEU A 424 33.37 11.60 14.24
C LEU A 424 34.02 11.75 12.85
N GLN A 425 33.80 10.80 11.94
CA GLN A 425 34.27 10.87 10.55
C GLN A 425 33.64 12.01 9.73
N ARG A 426 32.44 12.47 10.12
CA ARG A 426 31.73 13.57 9.42
C ARG A 426 32.00 14.95 10.02
N ARG A 427 32.74 15.05 11.12
CA ARG A 427 33.06 16.35 11.74
C ARG A 427 34.19 17.04 10.97
N VAL A 428 34.07 18.36 10.83
CA VAL A 428 35.12 19.22 10.29
C VAL A 428 35.36 20.37 11.29
N PRO A 429 36.60 20.56 11.79
CA PRO A 429 37.79 19.74 11.53
C PRO A 429 37.70 18.34 12.18
N LEU A 430 38.44 17.39 11.63
CA LEU A 430 38.52 16.02 12.13
C LEU A 430 39.34 15.97 13.42
N ASP A 431 38.80 15.34 14.47
CA ASP A 431 39.55 14.98 15.67
C ASP A 431 40.02 13.53 15.53
N GLU A 432 41.22 13.37 14.99
CA GLU A 432 41.83 12.07 14.70
C GLU A 432 42.01 11.20 15.96
N ALA A 433 42.34 11.83 17.09
CA ALA A 433 42.50 11.13 18.36
C ALA A 433 41.16 10.60 18.89
N ALA A 434 40.08 11.35 18.76
CA ALA A 434 38.73 10.87 19.10
C ALA A 434 38.27 9.76 18.16
N LEU A 435 38.58 9.87 16.86
CA LEU A 435 38.23 8.85 15.87
C LEU A 435 38.91 7.52 16.15
N GLU A 436 40.20 7.52 16.50
CA GLU A 436 40.92 6.29 16.85
C GLU A 436 40.39 5.62 18.13
N ARG A 437 40.00 6.41 19.14
CA ARG A 437 39.33 5.87 20.34
C ARG A 437 37.98 5.22 20.00
N ALA A 438 37.18 5.86 19.15
CA ALA A 438 35.89 5.31 18.72
C ALA A 438 36.05 4.03 17.87
N ARG A 439 37.08 3.96 17.01
CA ARG A 439 37.42 2.74 16.26
C ARG A 439 37.82 1.60 17.17
N THR A 440 38.60 1.88 18.21
CA THR A 440 38.99 0.89 19.21
C THR A 440 37.77 0.34 19.96
N ARG A 441 36.86 1.22 20.40
CA ARG A 441 35.58 0.84 21.04
C ARG A 441 34.71 -0.04 20.13
N LEU A 442 34.62 0.30 18.85
CA LEU A 442 33.88 -0.48 17.86
C LEU A 442 34.45 -1.90 17.70
N ALA A 443 35.78 -2.01 17.60
CA ALA A 443 36.43 -3.30 17.49
C ALA A 443 36.18 -4.18 18.72
N GLU A 444 36.15 -3.57 19.92
CA GLU A 444 35.85 -4.29 21.16
C GLU A 444 34.40 -4.76 21.25
N ALA A 445 33.42 -3.89 20.95
CA ALA A 445 32.01 -4.27 20.94
C ALA A 445 31.71 -5.39 19.94
N GLN A 446 32.39 -5.38 18.78
CA GLN A 446 32.27 -6.45 17.79
C GLN A 446 32.80 -7.79 18.33
N ARG A 447 33.99 -7.79 18.95
CA ARG A 447 34.54 -9.00 19.57
C ARG A 447 33.61 -9.59 20.63
N GLN A 448 32.97 -8.76 21.44
CA GLN A 448 32.06 -9.23 22.49
C GLN A 448 30.78 -9.87 21.93
N VAL A 449 30.18 -9.30 20.88
CA VAL A 449 29.03 -9.92 20.17
C VAL A 449 29.43 -11.27 19.56
N ASP A 450 30.61 -11.34 18.95
CA ASP A 450 31.08 -12.55 18.27
C ASP A 450 31.52 -13.66 19.24
N ALA A 451 31.95 -13.29 20.45
CA ALA A 451 32.20 -14.25 21.53
C ALA A 451 30.86 -14.83 22.03
N HIS A 452 29.89 -13.97 22.33
CA HIS A 452 28.57 -14.39 22.82
C HIS A 452 27.76 -15.18 21.78
N ALA A 453 28.02 -14.98 20.49
CA ALA A 453 27.40 -15.76 19.42
C ALA A 453 28.00 -17.17 19.25
N ARG A 454 29.21 -17.41 19.79
CA ARG A 454 29.91 -18.69 19.73
C ARG A 454 29.67 -19.59 20.94
N ASP A 455 29.32 -19.00 22.08
CA ASP A 455 28.77 -19.67 23.26
C ASP A 455 27.27 -20.00 23.06
#